data_AF-K1RRX8-F1
#
_entry.id   AF-K1RRX8-F1
#
_cell.length_a   1.000
_cell.length_b   1.000
_cell.length_c   1.000
_cell.angle_alpha   90.00
_cell.angle_beta   90.00
_cell.angle_gamma   90.00
#
_symmetry.space_group_name_H-M   'P 1'
#
loop_
_entity.id
_entity.type
_entity.pdbx_description
1 polymer ?
#
loop_
_entity_poly.entity_id
_entity_poly.type
_entity_poly.pdbx_seq_one_letter_code
_entity_poly.pdbx_strand_id
1 'polypeptide(L)'
;VFVESGKLSERKSELFVNFAALILKKSIVMLSSLFMVAFAAQVADDGFSKLQIFLQQLIDWGVSAGGRIIGAIIIFVVGRFLISLLRKMLARLLAKRHVDASIQSFVKSLVNILLTILLIIAVIGKLGVETTSFAALLASAGVAIGMALSGNLQNFAGGLIVLLFRPFKVGDWIESQGVSGTVREIQI
;
A
#
# COMPACT_ATOMS: atom_id res chain seq x y z
N VAL A 1 -52.43 -83.06 33.35
CA VAL A 1 -51.80 -82.78 32.03
C VAL A 1 -52.19 -81.40 31.46
N PHE A 2 -53.44 -80.91 31.61
CA PHE A 2 -53.88 -79.63 31.01
C PHE A 2 -53.46 -78.33 31.74
N VAL A 3 -53.13 -78.38 33.04
CA VAL A 3 -52.72 -77.18 33.81
C VAL A 3 -51.25 -76.79 33.58
N GLU A 4 -50.40 -77.74 33.22
CA GLU A 4 -48.97 -77.51 32.95
C GLU A 4 -48.72 -76.91 31.56
N SER A 5 -49.61 -77.18 30.59
CA SER A 5 -49.50 -76.67 29.22
C SER A 5 -49.82 -75.17 29.10
N GLY A 6 -50.68 -74.62 29.97
CA GLY A 6 -50.99 -73.18 30.03
C GLY A 6 -49.83 -72.33 30.58
N LYS A 7 -49.16 -72.81 31.65
CA LYS A 7 -47.96 -72.15 32.22
C LYS A 7 -46.77 -72.17 31.27
N LEU A 8 -46.66 -73.20 30.42
CA LEU A 8 -45.62 -73.30 29.40
C LEU A 8 -45.86 -72.33 28.24
N SER A 9 -47.12 -72.09 27.88
CA SER A 9 -47.51 -71.10 26.87
C SER A 9 -47.21 -69.67 27.33
N GLU A 10 -47.54 -69.33 28.58
CA GLU A 10 -47.25 -68.01 29.16
C GLU A 10 -45.75 -67.74 29.27
N ARG A 11 -44.96 -68.73 29.72
CA ARG A 11 -43.49 -68.60 29.76
C ARG A 11 -42.87 -68.40 28.38
N LYS A 12 -43.40 -69.05 27.34
CA LYS A 12 -42.96 -68.80 25.96
C LYS A 12 -43.29 -67.37 25.55
N SER A 13 -44.49 -66.86 25.81
CA SER A 13 -44.84 -65.47 25.49
C SER A 13 -43.98 -64.44 26.24
N GLU A 14 -43.68 -64.66 27.52
CA GLU A 14 -42.77 -63.79 28.27
C GLU A 14 -41.34 -63.84 27.72
N LEU A 15 -40.87 -65.02 27.30
CA LEU A 15 -39.56 -65.17 26.67
C LEU A 15 -39.49 -64.40 25.35
N PHE A 16 -40.54 -64.48 24.52
CA PHE A 16 -40.64 -63.73 23.27
C PHE A 16 -40.68 -62.20 23.52
N VAL A 17 -41.43 -61.75 24.51
CA VAL A 17 -41.52 -60.31 24.88
C VAL A 17 -40.19 -59.80 25.41
N ASN A 18 -39.52 -60.53 26.30
CA ASN A 18 -38.21 -60.15 26.83
C ASN A 18 -37.13 -60.16 25.75
N PHE A 19 -37.17 -61.13 24.83
CA PHE A 19 -36.25 -61.19 23.70
C PHE A 19 -36.47 -60.04 22.71
N ALA A 20 -37.73 -59.71 22.40
CA ALA A 20 -38.08 -58.55 21.58
C ALA A 20 -37.66 -57.23 22.24
N ALA A 21 -37.88 -57.07 23.55
CA ALA A 21 -37.43 -55.92 24.32
C ALA A 21 -35.90 -55.81 24.33
N LEU A 22 -35.18 -56.94 24.43
CA LEU A 22 -33.73 -56.98 24.36
C LEU A 22 -33.21 -56.54 22.98
N ILE A 23 -33.81 -57.03 21.90
CA ILE A 23 -33.46 -56.62 20.53
C ILE A 23 -33.74 -55.13 20.35
N LEU A 24 -34.92 -54.65 20.75
CA LEU A 24 -35.30 -53.25 20.62
C LEU A 24 -34.34 -52.33 21.38
N LYS A 25 -34.04 -52.67 22.65
CA LYS A 25 -33.11 -51.92 23.49
C LYS A 25 -31.70 -51.93 22.89
N LYS A 26 -31.23 -53.07 22.37
CA LYS A 26 -29.91 -53.19 21.75
C LYS A 26 -29.82 -52.39 20.45
N SER A 27 -30.88 -52.40 19.64
CA SER A 27 -30.98 -51.57 18.42
C SER A 27 -30.98 -50.08 18.72
N ILE A 28 -31.69 -49.64 19.76
CA ILE A 28 -31.71 -48.23 20.21
C ILE A 28 -30.32 -47.79 20.68
N VAL A 29 -29.65 -48.60 21.50
CA VAL A 29 -28.28 -48.31 21.98
C VAL A 29 -27.29 -48.25 20.82
N MET A 30 -27.38 -49.19 19.87
CA MET A 30 -26.52 -49.21 18.70
C MET A 30 -26.74 -47.96 17.83
N LEU A 31 -27.98 -47.57 17.58
CA LEU A 31 -28.32 -46.38 16.81
C LEU A 31 -27.80 -45.09 17.48
N SER A 32 -27.96 -44.97 18.80
CA SER A 32 -27.44 -43.84 19.58
C SER A 32 -25.91 -43.76 19.53
N SER A 33 -25.22 -44.90 19.61
CA SER A 33 -23.75 -44.95 19.51
C SER A 33 -23.25 -44.56 18.11
N LEU A 34 -23.95 -45.00 17.05
CA LEU A 34 -23.62 -44.63 15.67
C LEU A 34 -23.76 -43.12 15.45
N PHE A 35 -24.84 -42.53 15.98
CA PHE A 35 -25.09 -41.10 15.92
C PHE A 35 -24.01 -40.30 16.65
N MET A 36 -23.60 -40.75 17.84
CA MET A 36 -22.51 -40.10 18.59
C MET A 36 -21.18 -40.16 17.84
N VAL A 37 -20.85 -41.29 17.22
CA VAL A 37 -19.63 -41.42 16.41
C VAL A 37 -19.67 -40.48 15.20
N ALA A 38 -20.79 -40.41 14.49
CA ALA A 38 -20.95 -39.52 13.34
C ALA A 38 -20.87 -38.03 13.76
N PHE A 39 -21.50 -37.65 14.87
CA PHE A 39 -21.45 -36.29 15.40
C PHE A 39 -20.03 -35.90 15.86
N ALA A 40 -19.33 -36.78 16.57
CA ALA A 40 -17.96 -36.55 17.00
C ALA A 40 -16.99 -36.42 15.81
N ALA A 41 -17.17 -37.23 14.76
CA ALA A 41 -16.37 -37.15 13.54
C ALA A 41 -16.56 -35.80 12.82
N GLN A 42 -17.81 -35.32 12.70
CA GLN A 42 -18.13 -34.04 12.07
C GLN A 42 -17.48 -32.84 12.80
N VAL A 43 -17.59 -32.81 14.14
CA VAL A 43 -17.06 -31.72 14.97
C VAL A 43 -15.53 -31.67 14.93
N ALA A 44 -14.88 -32.83 14.86
CA ALA A 44 -13.42 -32.90 14.71
C ALA A 44 -12.98 -32.33 13.35
N ASP A 45 -13.63 -32.75 12.26
CA ASP A 45 -13.27 -32.37 10.88
C ASP A 45 -13.42 -30.85 10.63
N ASP A 46 -14.49 -30.25 11.16
CA ASP A 46 -14.73 -28.80 11.08
C ASP A 46 -13.68 -27.99 11.85
N GLY A 47 -13.23 -28.51 12.99
CA GLY A 47 -12.19 -27.87 13.81
C GLY A 47 -10.82 -27.87 13.14
N PHE A 48 -10.42 -29.02 12.57
CA PHE A 48 -9.15 -29.14 11.85
C PHE A 48 -9.14 -28.31 10.56
N SER A 49 -10.25 -28.28 9.82
CA SER A 49 -10.40 -27.49 8.59
C SER A 49 -10.26 -25.98 8.87
N LYS A 50 -10.92 -25.47 9.91
CA LYS A 50 -10.80 -24.06 10.30
C LYS A 50 -9.39 -23.68 10.75
N LEU A 51 -8.72 -24.58 11.47
CA LEU A 51 -7.34 -24.36 11.90
C LEU A 51 -6.37 -24.33 10.71
N GLN A 52 -6.56 -25.23 9.73
CA GLN A 52 -5.77 -25.23 8.50
C GLN A 52 -5.99 -23.96 7.67
N ILE A 53 -7.23 -23.49 7.53
CA ILE A 53 -7.55 -22.24 6.82
C ILE A 53 -6.86 -21.06 7.51
N PHE A 54 -6.89 -21.00 8.86
CA PHE A 54 -6.19 -19.95 9.62
C PHE A 54 -4.67 -20.01 9.43
N LEU A 55 -4.08 -21.22 9.48
CA LEU A 55 -2.64 -21.41 9.27
C LEU A 55 -2.23 -21.03 7.85
N GLN A 56 -3.02 -21.38 6.83
CA GLN A 56 -2.76 -20.95 5.45
C GLN A 56 -2.85 -19.44 5.30
N GLN A 57 -3.87 -18.78 5.88
CA GLN A 57 -3.98 -17.33 5.84
C GLN A 57 -2.78 -16.62 6.50
N LEU A 58 -2.26 -17.16 7.61
CA LEU A 58 -1.06 -16.62 8.27
C LEU A 58 0.20 -16.80 7.43
N ILE A 59 0.35 -17.95 6.76
CA ILE A 59 1.48 -18.21 5.86
C ILE A 59 1.42 -17.30 4.64
N ASP A 60 0.25 -17.13 4.03
CA ASP A 60 0.06 -16.25 2.86
C ASP A 60 0.32 -14.77 3.20
N TRP A 61 -0.09 -14.33 4.39
CA TRP A 61 0.28 -13.02 4.91
C TRP A 61 1.78 -12.89 5.15
N GLY A 62 2.42 -13.92 5.71
CA GLY A 62 3.87 -13.94 5.96
C GLY A 62 4.71 -13.86 4.68
N VAL A 63 4.38 -14.66 3.67
CA VAL A 63 5.08 -14.68 2.38
C VAL A 63 4.87 -13.38 1.61
N SER A 64 3.63 -12.86 1.58
CA SER A 64 3.33 -11.61 0.89
C SER A 64 3.96 -10.39 1.59
N ALA A 65 3.97 -10.35 2.92
CA ALA A 65 4.67 -9.30 3.68
C ALA A 65 6.19 -9.37 3.47
N GLY A 66 6.78 -10.57 3.50
CA GLY A 66 8.20 -10.78 3.23
C GLY A 66 8.62 -10.26 1.85
N GLY A 67 7.85 -10.58 0.80
CA GLY A 67 8.11 -10.10 -0.55
C GLY A 67 8.00 -8.57 -0.70
N ARG A 68 7.06 -7.93 0.03
CA ARG A 68 6.92 -6.47 0.07
C ARG A 68 8.13 -5.81 0.74
N ILE A 69 8.58 -6.34 1.87
CA ILE A 69 9.73 -5.81 2.61
C ILE A 69 11.02 -5.93 1.77
N ILE A 70 11.28 -7.10 1.19
CA ILE A 70 12.45 -7.30 0.31
C ILE A 70 12.40 -6.33 -0.87
N GLY A 71 11.25 -6.21 -1.53
CA GLY A 71 11.07 -5.26 -2.62
C GLY A 71 11.30 -3.81 -2.18
N ALA A 72 10.83 -3.42 -0.99
CA ALA A 72 11.02 -2.07 -0.44
C ALA A 72 12.51 -1.78 -0.16
N ILE A 73 13.24 -2.76 0.38
CA ILE A 73 14.70 -2.66 0.60
C ILE A 73 15.43 -2.50 -0.74
N ILE A 74 15.08 -3.30 -1.75
CA ILE A 74 15.68 -3.19 -3.09
C ILE A 74 15.45 -1.80 -3.66
N ILE A 75 14.20 -1.30 -3.61
CA ILE A 75 13.86 0.06 -4.07
C ILE A 75 14.66 1.11 -3.31
N PHE A 76 14.79 0.98 -1.99
CA PHE A 76 15.56 1.92 -1.18
C PHE A 76 17.04 1.96 -1.58
N VAL A 77 17.68 0.80 -1.73
CA VAL A 77 19.10 0.68 -2.08
C VAL A 77 19.36 1.20 -3.50
N VAL A 78 18.59 0.73 -4.48
CA VAL A 78 18.70 1.16 -5.88
C VAL A 78 18.38 2.65 -6.00
N GLY A 79 17.34 3.11 -5.31
CA GLY A 79 16.95 4.51 -5.28
C GLY A 79 18.06 5.40 -4.71
N ARG A 80 18.64 5.05 -3.55
CA ARG A 80 19.78 5.83 -3.00
C ARG A 80 20.97 5.86 -3.94
N PHE A 81 21.26 4.75 -4.61
CA PHE A 81 22.31 4.70 -5.63
C PHE A 81 22.00 5.66 -6.80
N LEU A 82 20.80 5.62 -7.36
CA LEU A 82 20.37 6.52 -8.44
C LEU A 82 20.41 7.99 -8.04
N ILE A 83 19.95 8.33 -6.83
CA ILE A 83 20.02 9.70 -6.30
C ILE A 83 21.47 10.17 -6.23
N SER A 84 22.37 9.31 -5.75
CA SER A 84 23.79 9.65 -5.67
C SER A 84 24.41 9.90 -7.05
N LEU A 85 23.99 9.13 -8.06
CA LEU A 85 24.43 9.27 -9.44
C LEU A 85 23.93 10.60 -10.04
N LEU A 86 22.63 10.87 -9.92
CA LEU A 86 22.01 12.10 -10.39
C LEU A 86 22.64 13.34 -9.74
N ARG A 87 22.92 13.28 -8.43
CA ARG A 87 23.59 14.37 -7.71
C ARG A 87 25.00 14.62 -8.24
N LYS A 88 25.77 13.56 -8.53
CA LYS A 88 27.11 13.68 -9.14
C LYS A 88 27.04 14.26 -10.54
N MET A 89 26.07 13.83 -11.36
CA MET A 89 25.85 14.36 -12.70
C MET A 89 25.50 15.85 -12.65
N LEU A 90 24.55 16.23 -11.79
CA LEU A 90 24.15 17.62 -11.58
C LEU A 90 25.33 18.49 -11.13
N ALA A 91 26.15 18.01 -10.19
CA ALA A 91 27.33 18.73 -9.74
C ALA A 91 28.34 18.97 -10.87
N ARG A 92 28.58 17.96 -11.74
CA ARG A 92 29.47 18.10 -12.89
C ARG A 92 28.93 19.09 -13.92
N LEU A 93 27.62 19.05 -14.19
CA LEU A 93 26.97 19.97 -15.13
C LEU A 93 27.06 21.42 -14.65
N LEU A 94 26.77 21.66 -13.38
CA LEU A 94 26.83 23.00 -12.79
C LEU A 94 28.27 23.55 -12.75
N ALA A 95 29.25 22.71 -12.41
CA ALA A 95 30.66 23.10 -12.42
C ALA A 95 31.15 23.47 -13.83
N LYS A 96 30.77 22.72 -14.86
CA LYS A 96 31.14 22.99 -16.26
C LYS A 96 30.59 24.33 -16.78
N ARG A 97 29.50 24.81 -16.20
CA ARG A 97 28.80 26.03 -16.62
C ARG A 97 29.21 27.28 -15.81
N HIS A 98 30.23 27.18 -14.95
CA HIS A 98 30.72 28.29 -14.10
C HIS A 98 29.60 28.98 -13.30
N VAL A 99 28.61 28.20 -12.85
CA VAL A 99 27.50 28.71 -12.04
C VAL A 99 28.03 29.11 -10.65
N ASP A 100 27.54 30.23 -10.12
CA ASP A 100 27.92 30.70 -8.77
C ASP A 100 27.71 29.64 -7.69
N ALA A 101 28.62 29.59 -6.71
CA ALA A 101 28.62 28.59 -5.65
C ALA A 101 27.31 28.57 -4.84
N SER A 102 26.68 29.73 -4.63
CA SER A 102 25.42 29.85 -3.90
C SER A 102 24.29 29.17 -4.66
N ILE A 103 24.17 29.45 -5.96
CA ILE A 103 23.17 28.83 -6.86
C ILE A 103 23.41 27.32 -6.94
N GLN A 104 24.67 26.89 -7.02
CA GLN A 104 24.98 25.47 -7.02
C GLN A 104 24.49 24.76 -5.76
N SER A 105 24.70 25.35 -4.58
CA SER A 105 24.28 24.76 -3.31
C SER A 105 22.75 24.68 -3.22
N PHE A 106 22.07 25.74 -3.65
CA PHE A 106 20.60 25.82 -3.67
C PHE A 106 20.00 24.74 -4.57
N VAL A 107 20.44 24.63 -5.82
CA VAL A 107 19.92 23.65 -6.79
C VAL A 107 20.21 22.21 -6.35
N LYS A 108 21.41 21.94 -5.82
CA LYS A 108 21.76 20.62 -5.28
C LYS A 108 20.87 20.24 -4.09
N SER A 109 20.61 21.19 -3.19
CA SER A 109 19.74 20.98 -2.04
C SER A 109 18.30 20.68 -2.48
N LEU A 110 17.76 21.51 -3.38
CA LEU A 110 16.40 21.35 -3.91
C LEU A 110 16.21 19.98 -4.58
N VAL A 111 17.11 19.59 -5.47
CA VAL A 111 17.06 18.28 -6.14
C VAL A 111 17.19 17.13 -5.15
N ASN A 112 18.06 17.26 -4.14
CA ASN A 112 18.22 16.24 -3.11
C ASN A 112 16.94 16.05 -2.28
N ILE A 113 16.27 17.15 -1.89
CA ILE A 113 15.01 17.11 -1.15
C ILE A 113 13.93 16.42 -1.99
N LEU A 114 13.73 16.87 -3.24
CA LEU A 114 12.71 16.30 -4.14
C LEU A 114 12.91 14.81 -4.38
N LEU A 115 14.11 14.39 -4.75
CA LEU A 115 14.41 12.98 -5.01
C LEU A 115 14.27 12.10 -3.76
N THR A 116 14.65 12.63 -2.59
CA THR A 116 14.54 11.89 -1.33
C THR A 116 13.08 11.67 -0.95
N ILE A 117 12.23 12.69 -1.10
CA ILE A 117 10.78 12.58 -0.87
C ILE A 117 10.16 11.52 -1.79
N LEU A 118 10.46 11.57 -3.09
CA LEU A 118 9.96 10.59 -4.06
C LEU A 118 10.39 9.16 -3.70
N LEU A 119 11.64 8.98 -3.27
CA LEU A 119 12.13 7.68 -2.83
C LEU A 119 11.39 7.15 -1.61
N ILE A 120 11.16 8.01 -0.60
CA ILE A 120 10.41 7.62 0.61
C ILE A 120 9.00 7.16 0.23
N ILE A 121 8.30 7.91 -0.64
CA ILE A 121 6.96 7.56 -1.10
C ILE A 121 6.98 6.23 -1.86
N ALA A 122 7.97 5.99 -2.73
CA ALA A 122 8.10 4.74 -3.46
C ALA A 122 8.31 3.52 -2.54
N VAL A 123 9.13 3.68 -1.49
CA VAL A 123 9.38 2.63 -0.48
C VAL A 123 8.12 2.33 0.32
N ILE A 124 7.44 3.37 0.81
CA ILE A 124 6.19 3.26 1.58
C ILE A 124 5.07 2.64 0.74
N GLY A 125 4.96 3.05 -0.53
CA GLY A 125 4.03 2.45 -1.49
C GLY A 125 4.30 0.97 -1.72
N LYS A 126 5.57 0.55 -1.79
CA LYS A 126 5.92 -0.87 -1.93
C LYS A 126 5.55 -1.71 -0.69
N LEU A 127 5.56 -1.10 0.49
CA LEU A 127 5.09 -1.74 1.72
C LEU A 127 3.56 -1.92 1.76
N GLY A 128 2.82 -1.32 0.81
CA GLY A 128 1.37 -1.45 0.68
C GLY A 128 0.58 -0.31 1.33
N VAL A 129 1.25 0.79 1.70
CA VAL A 129 0.59 2.01 2.18
C VAL A 129 0.08 2.81 0.98
N GLU A 130 -1.11 3.37 1.11
CA GLU A 130 -1.71 4.21 0.07
C GLU A 130 -0.92 5.52 -0.10
N THR A 131 -0.35 5.74 -1.28
CA THR A 131 0.45 6.93 -1.58
C THR A 131 -0.38 8.14 -2.03
N THR A 132 -1.70 7.97 -2.22
CA THR A 132 -2.62 9.01 -2.71
C THR A 132 -2.61 10.25 -1.81
N SER A 133 -2.66 10.07 -0.49
CA SER A 133 -2.63 11.17 0.47
C SER A 133 -1.30 11.93 0.43
N PHE A 134 -0.19 11.24 0.24
CA PHE A 134 1.12 11.88 0.07
C PHE A 134 1.20 12.67 -1.24
N ALA A 135 0.64 12.14 -2.33
CA ALA A 135 0.56 12.86 -3.60
C ALA A 135 -0.29 14.14 -3.46
N ALA A 136 -1.43 14.08 -2.76
CA ALA A 136 -2.25 15.25 -2.47
C ALA A 136 -1.50 16.31 -1.64
N LEU A 137 -0.76 15.89 -0.61
CA LEU A 137 0.08 16.78 0.20
C LEU A 137 1.21 17.43 -0.61
N LEU A 138 1.87 16.68 -1.49
CA LEU A 138 2.90 17.23 -2.37
C LEU A 138 2.33 18.17 -3.42
N ALA A 139 1.14 17.85 -3.96
CA ALA A 139 0.46 18.74 -4.89
C ALA A 139 0.12 20.07 -4.22
N SER A 140 -0.45 20.05 -3.01
CA SER A 140 -0.78 21.27 -2.27
C SER A 140 0.47 22.07 -1.87
N ALA A 141 1.52 21.41 -1.38
CA ALA A 141 2.80 22.05 -1.07
C ALA A 141 3.44 22.67 -2.33
N GLY A 142 3.40 21.98 -3.46
CA GLY A 142 3.90 22.47 -4.74
C GLY A 142 3.15 23.71 -5.22
N VAL A 143 1.82 23.72 -5.09
CA VAL A 143 0.99 24.90 -5.39
C VAL A 143 1.35 26.07 -4.46
N ALA A 144 1.47 25.84 -3.15
CA ALA A 144 1.81 26.89 -2.19
C ALA A 144 3.20 27.50 -2.48
N ILE A 145 4.21 26.65 -2.72
CA ILE A 145 5.57 27.10 -3.09
C ILE A 145 5.55 27.84 -4.42
N GLY A 146 4.81 27.33 -5.41
CA GLY A 146 4.66 27.97 -6.72
C GLY A 146 4.01 29.35 -6.63
N MET A 147 2.94 29.49 -5.83
CA MET A 147 2.30 30.78 -5.57
C MET A 147 3.25 31.75 -4.87
N ALA A 148 4.06 31.27 -3.92
CA ALA A 148 5.07 32.09 -3.24
C ALA A 148 6.17 32.60 -4.20
N LEU A 149 6.50 31.82 -5.23
CA LEU A 149 7.50 32.18 -6.25
C LEU A 149 6.90 32.91 -7.47
N SER A 150 5.57 32.99 -7.57
CA SER A 150 4.87 33.45 -8.79
C SER A 150 5.25 34.88 -9.21
N GLY A 151 5.44 35.80 -8.26
CA GLY A 151 5.85 37.18 -8.55
C GLY A 151 7.27 37.26 -9.12
N ASN A 152 8.20 36.50 -8.53
CA ASN A 152 9.60 36.45 -8.98
C ASN A 152 9.71 35.85 -10.39
N LEU A 153 8.94 34.80 -10.68
CA LEU A 153 8.89 34.20 -12.02
C LEU A 153 8.27 35.12 -13.08
N GLN A 154 7.24 35.89 -12.72
CA GLN A 154 6.64 36.87 -13.62
C GLN A 154 7.64 37.96 -14.02
N ASN A 155 8.40 38.48 -13.05
CA ASN A 155 9.45 39.48 -13.30
C ASN A 155 10.55 38.91 -14.21
N PHE A 156 11.02 37.69 -13.92
CA PHE A 156 12.02 37.00 -14.75
C PHE A 156 11.52 36.77 -16.18
N ALA A 157 10.28 36.31 -16.36
CA ALA A 157 9.70 36.08 -17.67
C ALA A 157 9.53 37.38 -18.47
N GLY A 158 9.11 38.48 -17.81
CA GLY A 158 9.04 39.81 -18.41
C GLY A 158 10.40 40.26 -18.93
N GLY A 159 11.46 40.12 -18.11
CA GLY A 159 12.83 40.43 -18.52
C GLY A 159 13.29 39.60 -19.72
N LEU A 160 13.01 38.30 -19.71
CA LEU A 160 13.39 37.39 -20.81
C LEU A 160 12.67 37.72 -22.13
N ILE A 161 11.38 38.06 -22.09
CA ILE A 161 10.61 38.48 -23.28
C ILE A 161 11.23 39.72 -23.91
N VAL A 162 11.61 40.70 -23.11
CA VAL A 162 12.26 41.92 -23.60
C VAL A 162 13.60 41.58 -24.25
N LEU A 163 14.40 40.68 -23.67
CA LEU A 163 15.69 40.28 -24.24
C LEU A 163 15.57 39.49 -25.54
N LEU A 164 14.58 38.60 -25.65
CA LEU A 164 14.39 37.73 -26.81
C LEU A 164 13.77 38.48 -27.99
N PHE A 165 12.70 39.23 -27.76
CA PHE A 165 11.96 39.90 -28.83
C PHE A 165 12.43 41.33 -29.07
N ARG A 166 13.18 41.91 -28.14
CA ARG A 166 13.66 43.31 -28.19
C ARG A 166 12.58 44.29 -28.67
N PRO A 167 11.39 44.31 -28.05
CA PRO A 167 10.31 45.21 -28.45
C PRO A 167 10.72 46.69 -28.33
N PHE A 168 11.67 46.98 -27.45
CA PHE A 168 12.37 48.26 -27.29
C PHE A 168 13.83 47.97 -26.90
N LYS A 169 14.71 48.92 -27.20
CA LYS A 169 16.15 48.85 -26.99
C LYS A 169 16.60 49.93 -26.02
N VAL A 170 17.81 49.77 -25.49
CA VAL A 170 18.47 50.81 -24.71
C VAL A 170 18.61 52.07 -25.57
N GLY A 171 18.13 53.20 -25.06
CA GLY A 171 18.04 54.47 -25.79
C GLY A 171 16.65 54.81 -26.33
N ASP A 172 15.71 53.85 -26.34
CA ASP A 172 14.35 54.13 -26.81
C ASP A 172 13.56 54.92 -25.74
N TRP A 173 12.78 55.90 -26.19
CA TRP A 173 11.80 56.58 -25.35
C TRP A 173 10.51 55.76 -25.31
N ILE A 174 10.09 55.36 -24.11
CA ILE A 174 8.91 54.52 -23.90
C ILE A 174 7.98 55.12 -22.85
N GLU A 175 6.69 54.82 -22.96
CA GLU A 175 5.67 55.16 -21.97
C GLU A 175 4.96 53.88 -21.52
N SER A 176 4.88 53.65 -20.22
CA SER A 176 4.21 52.49 -19.63
C SER A 176 3.57 52.87 -18.30
N GLN A 177 2.32 52.43 -18.09
CA GLN A 177 1.54 52.68 -16.88
C GLN A 177 1.53 54.16 -16.44
N GLY A 178 1.49 55.10 -17.40
CA GLY A 178 1.47 56.54 -17.13
C GLY A 178 2.82 57.15 -16.75
N VAL A 179 3.92 56.41 -16.90
CA VAL A 179 5.30 56.89 -16.70
C VAL A 179 6.05 56.85 -18.02
N SER A 180 6.72 57.95 -18.38
CA SER A 180 7.51 58.07 -19.61
C SER A 180 8.98 58.38 -19.33
N GLY A 181 9.87 57.83 -20.17
CA GLY A 181 11.31 57.97 -20.00
C GLY A 181 12.13 57.24 -21.06
N THR A 182 13.46 57.39 -21.02
CA THR A 182 14.38 56.68 -21.91
C THR A 182 14.93 55.42 -21.26
N VAL A 183 14.93 54.29 -21.99
CA VAL A 183 15.45 53.01 -21.50
C VAL A 183 16.97 53.11 -21.30
N ARG A 184 17.44 52.97 -20.06
CA ARG A 184 18.88 53.02 -19.74
C ARG A 184 19.54 51.64 -19.76
N GLU A 185 18.88 50.63 -19.25
CA GLU A 185 19.39 49.26 -19.15
C GLU A 185 18.23 48.27 -19.00
N ILE A 186 18.45 47.01 -19.41
CA ILE A 186 17.51 45.90 -19.25
C ILE A 186 18.22 44.83 -18.41
N GLN A 187 17.72 44.60 -17.19
CA GLN A 187 18.25 43.60 -16.25
C GLN A 187 17.19 42.53 -15.97
N ILE A 188 17.63 41.35 -15.49
CA ILE A 188 16.79 40.19 -15.16
C ILE A 188 16.86 39.93 -13.66
#